data_AF-A0A432CK88-F1
#
_entry.id   AF-A0A432CK88-F1
#
_cell.length_a   1.000
_cell.length_b   1.000
_cell.length_c   1.000
_cell.angle_alpha   90.00
_cell.angle_beta   90.00
_cell.angle_gamma   90.00
#
_symmetry.space_group_name_H-M   'P 1'
#
loop_
_entity.id
_entity.type
_entity.pdbx_description
1 polymer ?
#
loop_
_entity_poly.entity_id
_entity_poly.type
_entity_poly.pdbx_seq_one_letter_code
_entity_poly.pdbx_strand_id
1 'polypeptide(L)'
;MLQEKIKVVISDLDGTLLNSDHKISQYTKTVFQELHNQNYLIIIATGRHHLDAMPIVAGLDVPVYLVTSNGARIHSPEKELIFSYNMESEAVKSVLSLDIDPEITTVLFRENVWQTNKHNEKLNEFQPEVNYHPELVDFENLEDLSAIKVFFTHDRHSKLIELRDQILENHTGLFSHAFSLPLCLEFMDKSVDKSVAIARILELENFVFQQALSFGDGYNDEKMLNSSGKGLVMGNAPDSLKNKLSHLEVILTNDNDGVAKYIAQELLNN
;
A
#
# COMPACT_ATOMS: atom_id res chain seq x y z
N MET A 1 31.23 -4.20 -0.72
CA MET A 1 30.47 -3.00 -1.18
C MET A 1 28.98 -3.22 -0.94
N LEU A 2 28.09 -2.20 -1.03
CA LEU A 2 26.64 -2.36 -0.80
C LEU A 2 26.06 -3.51 -1.65
N GLN A 3 26.48 -3.58 -2.91
CA GLN A 3 26.14 -4.62 -3.89
C GLN A 3 26.40 -6.07 -3.44
N GLU A 4 27.43 -6.32 -2.63
CA GLU A 4 27.74 -7.68 -2.15
C GLU A 4 26.76 -8.15 -1.05
N LYS A 5 26.13 -7.19 -0.36
CA LYS A 5 25.22 -7.46 0.78
C LYS A 5 23.75 -7.44 0.37
N ILE A 6 23.38 -6.59 -0.59
CA ILE A 6 22.00 -6.45 -1.04
C ILE A 6 21.67 -7.54 -2.08
N LYS A 7 20.53 -8.20 -1.87
CA LYS A 7 19.94 -9.21 -2.77
C LYS A 7 18.45 -8.98 -3.04
N VAL A 8 17.83 -8.08 -2.28
CA VAL A 8 16.41 -7.76 -2.39
C VAL A 8 16.23 -6.27 -2.63
N VAL A 9 15.36 -5.92 -3.58
CA VAL A 9 14.94 -4.55 -3.85
C VAL A 9 13.44 -4.44 -3.55
N ILE A 10 13.09 -3.50 -2.68
CA ILE A 10 11.72 -3.28 -2.23
C ILE A 10 11.32 -1.84 -2.56
N SER A 11 10.19 -1.62 -3.22
CA SER A 11 9.75 -0.26 -3.55
C SER A 11 8.28 -0.08 -3.23
N ASP A 12 7.94 1.06 -2.62
CA ASP A 12 6.59 1.61 -2.78
C ASP A 12 6.33 2.00 -4.24
N LEU A 13 5.05 2.15 -4.59
CA LEU A 13 4.57 2.42 -5.92
C LEU A 13 4.28 3.91 -6.14
N ASP A 14 3.20 4.43 -5.56
CA ASP A 14 2.83 5.84 -5.68
C ASP A 14 3.83 6.74 -4.97
N GLY A 15 4.17 7.89 -5.55
CA GLY A 15 5.15 8.80 -4.96
C GLY A 15 6.59 8.25 -4.88
N THR A 16 6.82 7.01 -5.33
CA THR A 16 8.12 6.34 -5.21
C THR A 16 8.58 5.78 -6.56
N LEU A 17 7.99 4.68 -7.04
CA LEU A 17 8.35 4.06 -8.32
C LEU A 17 7.63 4.70 -9.51
N LEU A 18 6.40 5.16 -9.30
CA LEU A 18 5.61 5.88 -10.30
C LEU A 18 5.94 7.36 -10.28
N ASN A 19 6.01 7.96 -11.47
CA ASN A 19 6.03 9.41 -11.61
C ASN A 19 4.65 10.03 -11.27
N SER A 20 4.57 11.36 -11.29
CA SER A 20 3.34 12.11 -11.02
C SER A 20 2.20 11.85 -12.02
N ASP A 21 2.48 11.23 -13.17
CA ASP A 21 1.46 10.76 -14.12
C ASP A 21 0.97 9.33 -13.82
N HIS A 22 1.35 8.76 -12.66
CA HIS A 22 1.09 7.38 -12.25
C HIS A 22 1.61 6.32 -13.24
N LYS A 23 2.75 6.60 -13.88
CA LYS A 23 3.38 5.71 -14.86
C LYS A 23 4.78 5.29 -14.43
N ILE A 24 5.15 4.09 -14.84
CA ILE A 24 6.53 3.60 -14.79
C ILE A 24 7.27 4.15 -16.00
N SER A 25 8.36 4.86 -15.78
CA SER A 25 9.18 5.39 -16.87
C SER A 25 9.89 4.26 -17.62
N GLN A 26 10.21 4.50 -18.90
CA GLN A 26 10.98 3.53 -19.70
C GLN A 26 12.36 3.25 -19.09
N TYR A 27 12.98 4.26 -18.46
CA TYR A 27 14.27 4.09 -17.78
C TYR A 27 14.14 3.17 -16.56
N THR A 28 13.13 3.41 -15.71
CA THR A 28 12.85 2.55 -14.56
C THR A 28 12.59 1.11 -14.99
N LYS A 29 11.80 0.90 -16.06
CA LYS A 29 11.59 -0.43 -16.64
C LYS A 29 12.92 -1.12 -16.97
N THR A 30 13.81 -0.45 -17.71
CA THR A 30 15.11 -1.03 -18.08
C THR A 30 15.99 -1.37 -16.87
N VAL A 31 16.00 -0.53 -15.84
CA VAL A 31 16.77 -0.80 -14.61
C VAL A 31 16.23 -2.02 -13.85
N PHE A 32 14.91 -2.19 -13.77
CA PHE A 32 14.30 -3.34 -13.10
C PHE A 32 14.49 -4.64 -13.89
N GLN A 33 14.50 -4.57 -15.22
CA GLN A 33 14.88 -5.70 -16.07
C GLN A 33 16.33 -6.15 -15.82
N GLU A 34 17.25 -5.20 -15.65
CA GLU A 34 18.64 -5.53 -15.33
C GLU A 34 18.80 -6.12 -13.92
N LEU A 35 18.07 -5.59 -12.92
CA LEU A 35 18.01 -6.21 -11.59
C LEU A 35 17.54 -7.67 -11.66
N HIS A 36 16.49 -7.93 -12.42
CA HIS A 36 16.00 -9.30 -12.60
C HIS A 36 17.06 -10.19 -13.27
N ASN A 37 17.72 -9.72 -14.33
CA ASN A 37 18.79 -10.46 -15.02
C ASN A 37 19.96 -10.81 -14.07
N GLN A 38 20.20 -9.99 -13.06
CA GLN A 38 21.22 -10.23 -12.03
C GLN A 38 20.70 -11.03 -10.82
N ASN A 39 19.48 -11.59 -10.90
CA ASN A 39 18.83 -12.41 -9.87
C ASN A 39 18.55 -11.68 -8.55
N TYR A 40 18.27 -10.37 -8.60
CA TYR A 40 17.70 -9.69 -7.44
C TYR A 40 16.24 -10.10 -7.25
N LEU A 41 15.86 -10.31 -5.99
CA LEU A 41 14.45 -10.45 -5.63
C LEU A 41 13.80 -9.07 -5.64
N ILE A 42 12.70 -8.90 -6.38
CA ILE A 42 11.98 -7.64 -6.50
C ILE A 42 10.64 -7.74 -5.80
N ILE A 43 10.39 -6.82 -4.86
CA ILE A 43 9.15 -6.73 -4.11
C ILE A 43 8.56 -5.32 -4.30
N ILE A 44 7.31 -5.24 -4.77
CA ILE A 44 6.57 -3.99 -4.83
C ILE A 44 5.53 -3.98 -3.70
N ALA A 45 5.46 -2.92 -2.90
CA ALA A 45 4.58 -2.84 -1.74
C ALA A 45 3.76 -1.55 -1.72
N THR A 46 2.44 -1.66 -1.91
CA THR A 46 1.55 -0.50 -2.10
C THR A 46 0.30 -0.55 -1.23
N GLY A 47 -0.30 0.62 -0.97
CA GLY A 47 -1.64 0.74 -0.38
C GLY A 47 -2.79 0.45 -1.35
N ARG A 48 -2.51 0.42 -2.65
CA ARG A 48 -3.51 0.11 -3.70
C ARG A 48 -4.06 -1.30 -3.56
N HIS A 49 -5.26 -1.50 -4.09
CA HIS A 49 -5.83 -2.83 -4.25
C HIS A 49 -5.07 -3.62 -5.32
N HIS A 50 -5.09 -4.95 -5.22
CA HIS A 50 -4.34 -5.79 -6.16
C HIS A 50 -4.83 -5.64 -7.61
N LEU A 51 -6.13 -5.44 -7.81
CA LEU A 51 -6.72 -5.19 -9.14
C LEU A 51 -6.23 -3.90 -9.81
N ASP A 52 -5.75 -2.92 -9.03
CA ASP A 52 -5.17 -1.66 -9.57
C ASP A 52 -3.67 -1.74 -9.75
N ALA A 53 -3.01 -2.40 -8.79
CA ALA A 53 -1.56 -2.47 -8.77
C ALA A 53 -1.04 -3.45 -9.83
N MET A 54 -1.71 -4.59 -10.04
CA MET A 54 -1.26 -5.63 -10.97
C MET A 54 -1.05 -5.14 -12.41
N PRO A 55 -1.98 -4.40 -13.05
CA PRO A 55 -1.76 -3.86 -14.39
C PRO A 55 -0.58 -2.89 -14.47
N ILE A 56 -0.36 -2.10 -13.42
CA ILE A 56 0.72 -1.12 -13.36
C ILE A 56 2.07 -1.82 -13.25
N VAL A 57 2.23 -2.74 -12.30
CA VAL A 57 3.51 -3.45 -12.09
C VAL A 57 3.85 -4.39 -13.26
N ALA A 58 2.85 -4.88 -13.99
CA ALA A 58 3.09 -5.59 -15.25
C ALA A 58 3.86 -4.74 -16.28
N GLY A 59 3.80 -3.41 -16.18
CA GLY A 59 4.60 -2.48 -16.99
C GLY A 59 6.11 -2.62 -16.79
N LEU A 60 6.57 -3.16 -15.65
CA LEU A 60 8.00 -3.47 -15.43
C LEU A 60 8.49 -4.62 -16.31
N ASP A 61 7.58 -5.50 -16.75
CA ASP A 61 7.91 -6.65 -17.61
C ASP A 61 8.96 -7.57 -16.98
N VAL A 62 8.85 -7.73 -15.65
CA VAL A 62 9.61 -8.67 -14.83
C VAL A 62 8.71 -9.29 -13.76
N PRO A 63 8.98 -10.53 -13.33
CA PRO A 63 8.36 -11.14 -12.16
C PRO A 63 8.65 -10.32 -10.90
N VAL A 64 7.61 -10.02 -10.11
CA VAL A 64 7.73 -9.34 -8.82
C VAL A 64 6.82 -9.97 -7.79
N TYR A 65 7.23 -10.00 -6.53
CA TYR A 65 6.26 -10.15 -5.45
C TYR A 65 5.48 -8.84 -5.29
N LEU A 66 4.16 -8.95 -5.11
CA LEU A 66 3.29 -7.80 -4.98
C LEU A 66 2.56 -7.83 -3.63
N VAL A 67 2.93 -6.90 -2.76
CA VAL A 67 2.23 -6.59 -1.51
C VAL A 67 1.24 -5.47 -1.77
N THR A 68 -0.05 -5.72 -1.51
CA THR A 68 -1.13 -4.76 -1.76
C THR A 68 -1.97 -4.53 -0.52
N SER A 69 -2.79 -3.47 -0.55
CA SER A 69 -3.64 -3.07 0.56
C SER A 69 -2.82 -2.96 1.86
N ASN A 70 -1.69 -2.25 1.80
CA ASN A 70 -0.76 -2.03 2.91
C ASN A 70 -0.25 -3.30 3.62
N GLY A 71 -0.27 -4.46 2.96
CA GLY A 71 0.17 -5.73 3.57
C GLY A 71 -0.93 -6.77 3.77
N ALA A 72 -2.21 -6.43 3.50
CA ALA A 72 -3.31 -7.37 3.65
C ALA A 72 -3.31 -8.48 2.59
N ARG A 73 -2.59 -8.30 1.49
CA ARG A 73 -2.50 -9.27 0.39
C ARG A 73 -1.05 -9.40 -0.07
N ILE A 74 -0.64 -10.63 -0.40
CA ILE A 74 0.63 -10.91 -1.08
C ILE A 74 0.33 -11.78 -2.29
N HIS A 75 0.79 -11.35 -3.45
CA HIS A 75 0.79 -12.15 -4.67
C HIS A 75 2.22 -12.54 -5.06
N SER A 76 2.39 -13.78 -5.51
CA SER A 76 3.66 -14.29 -6.04
C SER A 76 4.00 -13.66 -7.40
N PRO A 77 5.22 -13.87 -7.91
CA PRO A 77 5.59 -13.45 -9.26
C PRO A 77 4.75 -14.07 -10.38
N GLU A 78 4.17 -15.25 -10.14
CA GLU A 78 3.19 -15.93 -11.01
C GLU A 78 1.77 -15.35 -10.87
N LYS A 79 1.61 -14.31 -10.04
CA LYS A 79 0.35 -13.62 -9.71
C LYS A 79 -0.61 -14.42 -8.85
N GLU A 80 -0.13 -15.48 -8.19
CA GLU A 80 -0.94 -16.29 -7.29
C GLU A 80 -1.09 -15.59 -5.93
N LEU A 81 -2.30 -15.57 -5.37
CA LEU A 81 -2.53 -15.06 -4.02
C LEU A 81 -1.97 -16.06 -2.99
N ILE A 82 -0.85 -15.70 -2.34
CA ILE A 82 -0.16 -16.58 -1.38
C ILE A 82 -0.40 -16.21 0.07
N PHE A 83 -0.89 -15.01 0.34
CA PHE A 83 -1.30 -14.58 1.68
C PHE A 83 -2.44 -13.57 1.61
N SER A 84 -3.43 -13.75 2.49
CA SER A 84 -4.52 -12.80 2.70
C SER A 84 -4.78 -12.62 4.19
N TYR A 85 -5.11 -11.39 4.56
CA TYR A 85 -5.57 -11.03 5.89
C TYR A 85 -6.74 -10.06 5.77
N ASN A 86 -7.83 -10.36 6.48
CA ASN A 86 -9.03 -9.54 6.50
C ASN A 86 -9.28 -9.07 7.93
N MET A 87 -9.95 -7.93 8.04
CA MET A 87 -10.65 -7.56 9.25
C MET A 87 -11.72 -8.62 9.53
N GLU A 88 -11.81 -9.07 10.78
CA GLU A 88 -12.81 -10.04 11.19
C GLU A 88 -14.22 -9.45 11.08
N SER A 89 -15.20 -10.28 10.67
CA SER A 89 -16.59 -9.86 10.49
C SER A 89 -17.14 -9.18 11.75
N GLU A 90 -16.86 -9.72 12.95
CA GLU A 90 -17.30 -9.15 14.22
C GLU A 90 -16.69 -7.78 14.51
N ALA A 91 -15.41 -7.58 14.15
CA ALA A 91 -14.75 -6.29 14.31
C ALA A 91 -15.29 -5.23 13.34
N VAL A 92 -15.62 -5.62 12.11
CA VAL A 92 -16.29 -4.73 11.15
C VAL A 92 -17.71 -4.42 11.64
N LYS A 93 -18.45 -5.43 12.09
CA LYS A 93 -19.81 -5.27 12.62
C LYS A 93 -19.86 -4.33 13.81
N SER A 94 -18.90 -4.41 14.73
CA SER A 94 -18.86 -3.51 15.89
C SER A 94 -18.63 -2.06 15.48
N VAL A 95 -17.83 -1.80 14.44
CA VAL A 95 -17.69 -0.46 13.84
C VAL A 95 -18.99 0.01 13.19
N LEU A 96 -19.64 -0.85 12.38
CA LEU A 96 -20.89 -0.51 11.69
C LEU A 96 -22.08 -0.32 12.65
N SER A 97 -22.00 -0.85 13.87
CA SER A 97 -23.01 -0.68 14.92
C SER A 97 -22.92 0.66 15.66
N LEU A 98 -21.90 1.46 15.40
CA LEU A 98 -21.79 2.83 15.92
C LEU A 98 -22.87 3.73 15.28
N ASP A 99 -23.20 4.83 15.97
CA ASP A 99 -24.07 5.88 15.41
C ASP A 99 -23.30 6.67 14.34
N ILE A 100 -23.18 6.08 13.14
CA ILE A 100 -22.51 6.68 11.99
C ILE A 100 -23.48 7.65 11.32
N ASP A 101 -23.05 8.90 11.16
CA ASP A 101 -23.84 9.92 10.49
C ASP A 101 -24.29 9.44 9.09
N PRO A 102 -25.60 9.50 8.75
CA PRO A 102 -26.12 8.97 7.49
C PRO A 102 -25.59 9.71 6.25
N GLU A 103 -25.01 10.90 6.41
CA GLU A 103 -24.31 11.61 5.33
C GLU A 103 -22.94 10.98 4.99
N ILE A 104 -22.38 10.11 5.83
CA ILE A 104 -21.14 9.38 5.53
C ILE A 104 -21.43 8.19 4.62
N THR A 105 -20.71 8.07 3.51
CA THR A 105 -20.70 6.84 2.69
C THR A 105 -19.74 5.86 3.34
N THR A 106 -20.23 4.65 3.64
CA THR A 106 -19.45 3.56 4.20
C THR A 106 -19.26 2.49 3.13
N VAL A 107 -18.04 1.99 3.03
CA VAL A 107 -17.64 1.01 2.04
C VAL A 107 -16.87 -0.13 2.70
N LEU A 108 -17.25 -1.38 2.38
CA LEU A 108 -16.43 -2.55 2.64
C LEU A 108 -15.74 -2.98 1.35
N PHE A 109 -14.41 -3.02 1.36
CA PHE A 109 -13.67 -3.59 0.25
C PHE A 109 -13.46 -5.09 0.44
N ARG A 110 -13.99 -5.90 -0.47
CA ARG A 110 -13.93 -7.36 -0.40
C ARG A 110 -13.51 -7.93 -1.74
N GLU A 111 -12.23 -8.27 -1.90
CA GLU A 111 -11.68 -8.82 -3.16
C GLU A 111 -12.17 -8.03 -4.40
N ASN A 112 -13.10 -8.59 -5.18
CA ASN A 112 -13.61 -8.00 -6.41
C ASN A 112 -14.88 -7.15 -6.20
N VAL A 113 -15.34 -6.98 -4.96
CA VAL A 113 -16.60 -6.34 -4.61
C VAL A 113 -16.35 -5.13 -3.71
N TRP A 114 -16.98 -4.03 -4.09
CA TRP A 114 -17.08 -2.82 -3.30
C TRP A 114 -18.50 -2.74 -2.75
N GLN A 115 -18.72 -3.10 -1.49
CA GLN A 115 -20.06 -3.02 -0.88
C GLN A 115 -20.26 -1.66 -0.22
N THR A 116 -21.33 -0.96 -0.53
CA THR A 116 -21.60 0.40 -0.05
C THR A 116 -23.00 0.54 0.53
N ASN A 117 -23.18 1.37 1.56
CA ASN A 117 -24.51 1.70 2.11
C ASN A 117 -25.33 2.65 1.23
N LYS A 118 -24.67 3.40 0.34
CA LYS A 118 -25.34 4.34 -0.57
C LYS A 118 -24.55 4.60 -1.84
N HIS A 119 -25.26 5.04 -2.87
CA HIS A 119 -24.63 5.57 -4.08
C HIS A 119 -23.92 6.89 -3.78
N ASN A 120 -22.70 7.03 -4.28
CA ASN A 120 -21.92 8.25 -4.19
C ASN A 120 -21.28 8.51 -5.57
N GLU A 121 -21.90 9.40 -6.34
CA GLU A 121 -21.48 9.68 -7.72
C GLU A 121 -20.04 10.19 -7.78
N LYS A 122 -19.63 11.08 -6.87
CA LYS A 122 -18.25 11.58 -6.81
C LYS A 122 -17.24 10.46 -6.60
N LEU A 123 -17.52 9.53 -5.69
CA LEU A 123 -16.66 8.39 -5.40
C LEU A 123 -16.59 7.40 -6.58
N ASN A 124 -17.69 7.26 -7.31
CA ASN A 124 -17.79 6.46 -8.52
C ASN A 124 -17.17 7.14 -9.75
N GLU A 125 -17.08 8.48 -9.77
CA GLU A 125 -16.45 9.26 -10.85
C GLU A 125 -14.92 9.20 -10.82
N PHE A 126 -14.31 9.01 -9.64
CA PHE A 126 -12.87 8.69 -9.54
C PHE A 126 -12.52 7.30 -10.12
N GLN A 127 -13.53 6.58 -10.61
CA GLN A 127 -13.48 5.17 -10.98
C GLN A 127 -13.99 4.91 -12.42
N PRO A 128 -13.55 5.65 -13.47
CA PRO A 128 -14.05 5.43 -14.82
C PRO A 128 -13.58 4.10 -15.46
N GLU A 129 -12.54 3.45 -14.92
CA GLU A 129 -11.96 2.20 -15.47
C GLU A 129 -11.77 1.12 -14.39
N VAL A 130 -12.75 0.89 -13.53
CA VAL A 130 -12.57 0.02 -12.37
C VAL A 130 -13.03 -1.42 -12.62
N ASN A 131 -12.15 -2.36 -12.27
CA ASN A 131 -12.38 -3.81 -12.35
C ASN A 131 -13.27 -4.37 -11.22
N TYR A 132 -13.91 -3.52 -10.43
CA TYR A 132 -14.72 -3.89 -9.27
C TYR A 132 -15.96 -2.98 -9.21
N HIS A 133 -17.12 -3.59 -8.99
CA HIS A 133 -18.41 -2.93 -9.12
C HIS A 133 -18.98 -2.53 -7.75
N PRO A 134 -19.51 -1.30 -7.60
CA PRO A 134 -20.20 -0.91 -6.38
C PRO A 134 -21.50 -1.70 -6.25
N GLU A 135 -21.64 -2.42 -5.14
CA GLU A 135 -22.83 -3.14 -4.74
C GLU A 135 -23.50 -2.38 -3.59
N LEU A 136 -24.72 -1.88 -3.83
CA LEU A 136 -25.52 -1.26 -2.80
C LEU A 136 -26.06 -2.36 -1.87
N VAL A 137 -25.73 -2.29 -0.59
CA VAL A 137 -26.14 -3.29 0.41
C VAL A 137 -26.72 -2.61 1.64
N ASP A 138 -27.59 -3.34 2.32
CA ASP A 138 -27.93 -3.08 3.71
C ASP A 138 -27.04 -3.96 4.59
N PHE A 139 -26.07 -3.33 5.27
CA PHE A 139 -25.08 -4.04 6.07
C PHE A 139 -25.71 -4.84 7.24
N GLU A 140 -26.91 -4.48 7.70
CA GLU A 140 -27.60 -5.22 8.76
C GLU A 140 -28.03 -6.63 8.31
N ASN A 141 -28.21 -6.82 7.00
CA ASN A 141 -28.66 -8.09 6.42
C ASN A 141 -27.50 -9.00 5.97
N LEU A 142 -26.25 -8.58 6.14
CA LEU A 142 -25.08 -9.37 5.75
C LEU A 142 -24.59 -10.24 6.92
N GLU A 143 -24.42 -11.54 6.65
CA GLU A 143 -23.84 -12.47 7.62
C GLU A 143 -22.33 -12.33 7.74
N ASP A 144 -21.65 -12.07 6.62
CA ASP A 144 -20.20 -11.92 6.54
C ASP A 144 -19.81 -10.50 6.10
N LEU A 145 -19.24 -9.76 7.05
CA LEU A 145 -18.73 -8.40 6.88
C LEU A 145 -17.18 -8.39 6.82
N SER A 146 -16.53 -9.56 6.71
CA SER A 146 -15.08 -9.60 6.58
C SER A 146 -14.62 -8.83 5.35
N ALA A 147 -13.63 -7.97 5.55
CA ALA A 147 -13.19 -7.02 4.54
C ALA A 147 -11.67 -6.84 4.58
N ILE A 148 -11.10 -6.50 3.44
CA ILE A 148 -9.69 -6.09 3.34
C ILE A 148 -9.50 -4.78 4.11
N LYS A 149 -10.43 -3.85 3.91
CA LYS A 149 -10.48 -2.55 4.56
C LYS A 149 -11.91 -1.99 4.55
N VAL A 150 -12.16 -1.08 5.49
CA VAL A 150 -13.38 -0.27 5.55
C VAL A 150 -13.03 1.16 5.19
N PHE A 151 -13.83 1.81 4.35
CA PHE A 151 -13.67 3.22 4.02
C PHE A 151 -14.89 4.03 4.40
N PHE A 152 -14.62 5.28 4.76
CA PHE A 152 -15.62 6.29 5.05
C PHE A 152 -15.32 7.53 4.21
N THR A 153 -16.30 8.02 3.46
CA THR A 153 -16.15 9.24 2.66
C THR A 153 -17.24 10.25 2.98
N HIS A 154 -16.83 11.51 3.00
CA HIS A 154 -17.71 12.66 3.21
C HIS A 154 -17.03 13.93 2.70
N ASP A 155 -17.80 14.86 2.12
CA ASP A 155 -17.33 16.20 1.71
C ASP A 155 -16.82 17.10 2.87
N ARG A 156 -16.90 16.64 4.13
CA ARG A 156 -16.51 17.40 5.32
C ARG A 156 -15.50 16.58 6.10
N HIS A 157 -14.23 16.98 6.03
CA HIS A 157 -13.14 16.31 6.73
C HIS A 157 -13.37 16.19 8.25
N SER A 158 -13.98 17.20 8.89
CA SER A 158 -14.26 17.18 10.32
C SER A 158 -15.19 16.03 10.74
N LYS A 159 -16.17 15.66 9.91
CA LYS A 159 -17.05 14.51 10.18
C LYS A 159 -16.29 13.18 10.16
N LEU A 160 -15.32 13.05 9.26
CA LEU A 160 -14.46 11.87 9.22
C LEU A 160 -13.51 11.83 10.43
N ILE A 161 -13.02 12.98 10.91
CA ILE A 161 -12.27 13.06 12.16
C ILE A 161 -13.11 12.61 13.35
N GLU A 162 -14.35 13.12 13.48
CA GLU A 162 -15.27 12.73 14.55
C GLU A 162 -15.54 11.22 14.55
N LEU A 163 -15.85 10.66 13.37
CA LEU A 163 -16.04 9.22 13.21
C LEU A 163 -14.77 8.43 13.53
N ARG A 164 -13.59 8.90 13.08
CA ARG A 164 -12.31 8.26 13.40
C ARG A 164 -12.12 8.16 14.90
N ASP A 165 -12.31 9.27 15.61
CA ASP A 165 -12.08 9.35 17.05
C ASP A 165 -13.07 8.45 17.79
N GLN A 166 -14.34 8.44 17.38
CA GLN A 166 -15.36 7.51 17.90
C GLN A 166 -14.97 6.04 17.68
N ILE A 167 -14.48 5.66 16.49
CA ILE A 167 -14.03 4.29 16.21
C ILE A 167 -12.85 3.93 17.12
N LEU A 168 -11.83 4.79 17.21
CA LEU A 168 -10.61 4.52 17.98
C LEU A 168 -10.85 4.44 19.49
N GLU A 169 -11.75 5.27 20.02
CA GLU A 169 -12.17 5.24 21.43
C GLU A 169 -12.87 3.92 21.78
N ASN A 170 -13.76 3.43 20.91
CA ASN A 170 -14.52 2.19 21.14
C ASN A 170 -13.73 0.91 20.79
N HIS A 171 -12.67 1.01 19.98
CA HIS A 171 -11.93 -0.13 19.43
C HIS A 171 -10.42 0.04 19.61
N THR A 172 -10.01 0.42 20.83
CA THR A 172 -8.61 0.76 21.12
C THR A 172 -7.66 -0.35 20.72
N GLY A 173 -6.76 -0.02 19.79
CA GLY A 173 -5.74 -0.94 19.33
C GLY A 173 -6.31 -2.17 18.64
N LEU A 174 -7.42 -2.07 17.91
CA LEU A 174 -7.88 -3.08 16.95
C LEU A 174 -7.51 -2.73 15.51
N PHE A 175 -7.52 -1.43 15.18
CA PHE A 175 -7.37 -0.98 13.80
C PHE A 175 -6.18 -0.06 13.59
N SER A 176 -5.62 -0.11 12.38
CA SER A 176 -4.82 0.97 11.81
C SER A 176 -5.72 1.84 10.94
N HIS A 177 -5.38 3.12 10.80
CA HIS A 177 -6.17 4.04 9.98
C HIS A 177 -5.28 5.02 9.22
N ALA A 178 -5.79 5.52 8.10
CA ALA A 178 -5.15 6.55 7.31
C ALA A 178 -6.20 7.39 6.58
N PHE A 179 -5.84 8.63 6.27
CA PHE A 179 -6.54 9.40 5.24
C PHE A 179 -5.79 9.23 3.93
N SER A 180 -6.34 8.47 2.98
CA SER A 180 -5.74 8.33 1.64
C SER A 180 -5.96 9.59 0.80
N LEU A 181 -7.08 10.27 1.05
CA LEU A 181 -7.38 11.63 0.60
C LEU A 181 -8.01 12.39 1.76
N PRO A 182 -8.04 13.74 1.75
CA PRO A 182 -8.68 14.51 2.83
C PRO A 182 -10.15 14.13 3.09
N LEU A 183 -10.83 13.59 2.07
CA LEU A 183 -12.24 13.21 2.13
C LEU A 183 -12.46 11.68 2.14
N CYS A 184 -11.39 10.90 2.36
CA CYS A 184 -11.43 9.44 2.41
C CYS A 184 -10.63 8.93 3.61
N LEU A 185 -11.35 8.38 4.60
CA LEU A 185 -10.79 7.75 5.77
C LEU A 185 -10.84 6.23 5.61
N GLU A 186 -9.72 5.56 5.83
CA GLU A 186 -9.61 4.11 5.69
C GLU A 186 -9.23 3.48 7.03
N PHE A 187 -9.83 2.34 7.33
CA PHE A 187 -9.47 1.46 8.44
C PHE A 187 -9.09 0.08 7.92
N MET A 188 -8.07 -0.48 8.54
CA MET A 188 -7.58 -1.84 8.31
C MET A 188 -7.31 -2.49 9.67
N ASP A 189 -7.13 -3.80 9.69
CA ASP A 189 -6.65 -4.45 10.90
C ASP A 189 -5.27 -3.89 11.30
N LYS A 190 -5.03 -3.69 12.61
CA LYS A 190 -3.77 -3.14 13.12
C LYS A 190 -2.54 -3.97 12.76
N SER A 191 -2.72 -5.27 12.52
CA SER A 191 -1.65 -6.21 12.22
C SER A 191 -1.20 -6.13 10.76
N VAL A 192 -2.00 -5.49 9.90
CA VAL A 192 -1.65 -5.24 8.51
C VAL A 192 -0.64 -4.11 8.41
N ASP A 193 0.51 -4.43 7.84
CA ASP A 193 1.60 -3.48 7.59
C ASP A 193 2.48 -4.01 6.45
N LYS A 194 2.99 -3.11 5.60
CA LYS A 194 3.87 -3.47 4.47
C LYS A 194 5.07 -4.27 4.97
N SER A 195 5.72 -3.84 6.06
CA SER A 195 6.91 -4.51 6.57
C SER A 195 6.62 -5.92 7.09
N VAL A 196 5.44 -6.15 7.67
CA VAL A 196 5.02 -7.47 8.15
C VAL A 196 4.79 -8.42 6.97
N ALA A 197 4.13 -7.95 5.91
CA ALA A 197 3.93 -8.73 4.70
C ALA A 197 5.26 -9.03 3.97
N ILE A 198 6.13 -8.03 3.85
CA ILE A 198 7.48 -8.18 3.29
C ILE A 198 8.29 -9.22 4.07
N ALA A 199 8.24 -9.19 5.41
CA ALA A 199 8.95 -10.16 6.25
C ALA A 199 8.59 -11.62 5.89
N ARG A 200 7.32 -11.88 5.57
CA ARG A 200 6.86 -13.21 5.14
C ARG A 200 7.47 -13.60 3.80
N ILE A 201 7.54 -12.68 2.84
CA ILE A 201 8.18 -12.92 1.54
C ILE A 201 9.67 -13.23 1.75
N LEU A 202 10.35 -12.43 2.56
CA LEU A 202 11.77 -12.63 2.84
C LEU A 202 12.02 -14.00 3.50
N GLU A 203 11.18 -14.42 4.44
CA GLU A 203 11.28 -15.74 5.07
C GLU A 203 11.09 -16.87 4.04
N LEU A 204 10.08 -16.77 3.16
CA LEU A 204 9.84 -17.74 2.09
C LEU A 204 11.04 -17.87 1.14
N GLU A 205 11.70 -16.75 0.84
CA GLU A 205 12.85 -16.66 -0.06
C GLU A 205 14.20 -16.82 0.66
N ASN A 206 14.20 -17.15 1.96
CA ASN A 206 15.40 -17.29 2.81
C ASN A 206 16.31 -16.05 2.85
N PHE A 207 15.72 -14.86 2.82
CA PHE A 207 16.38 -13.58 2.99
C PHE A 207 16.02 -12.92 4.32
N VAL A 208 16.80 -11.90 4.69
CA VAL A 208 16.48 -11.00 5.81
C VAL A 208 16.50 -9.55 5.35
N PHE A 209 15.86 -8.66 6.10
CA PHE A 209 15.80 -7.23 5.75
C PHE A 209 17.18 -6.60 5.60
N GLN A 210 18.22 -7.06 6.31
CA GLN A 210 19.59 -6.54 6.18
C GLN A 210 20.19 -6.74 4.78
N GLN A 211 19.60 -7.63 3.98
CA GLN A 211 19.96 -7.85 2.56
C GLN A 211 19.03 -7.08 1.61
N ALA A 212 18.17 -6.21 2.12
CA ALA A 212 17.21 -5.44 1.33
C ALA A 212 17.60 -3.96 1.22
N LEU A 213 17.36 -3.43 0.02
CA LEU A 213 17.33 -2.00 -0.29
C LEU A 213 15.87 -1.60 -0.48
N SER A 214 15.37 -0.65 0.31
CA SER A 214 13.97 -0.23 0.25
C SER A 214 13.77 1.25 -0.02
N PHE A 215 12.75 1.58 -0.80
CA PHE A 215 12.36 2.94 -1.18
C PHE A 215 10.92 3.24 -0.78
N GLY A 216 10.65 4.45 -0.29
CA GLY A 216 9.31 4.88 0.09
C GLY A 216 9.21 6.37 0.39
N ASP A 217 7.99 6.90 0.33
CA ASP A 217 7.68 8.31 0.57
C ASP A 217 6.56 8.54 1.58
N GLY A 218 5.88 7.47 2.01
CA GLY A 218 4.74 7.50 2.92
C GLY A 218 5.04 7.01 4.34
N TYR A 219 4.15 7.35 5.27
CA TYR A 219 4.23 6.85 6.66
C TYR A 219 4.02 5.34 6.78
N ASN A 220 3.27 4.75 5.85
CA ASN A 220 3.10 3.30 5.72
C ASN A 220 4.39 2.58 5.27
N ASP A 221 5.42 3.31 4.85
CA ASP A 221 6.74 2.75 4.49
C ASP A 221 7.74 2.78 5.66
N GLU A 222 7.45 3.55 6.72
CA GLU A 222 8.40 3.86 7.78
C GLU A 222 9.06 2.62 8.40
N LYS A 223 8.27 1.58 8.70
CA LYS A 223 8.80 0.34 9.28
C LYS A 223 9.65 -0.44 8.30
N MET A 224 9.25 -0.49 7.03
CA MET A 224 10.03 -1.12 5.95
C MET A 224 11.37 -0.41 5.80
N LEU A 225 11.35 0.92 5.68
CA LEU A 225 12.54 1.75 5.51
C LEU A 225 13.54 1.59 6.66
N ASN A 226 13.06 1.54 7.91
CA ASN A 226 13.93 1.33 9.07
C ASN A 226 14.45 -0.11 9.20
N SER A 227 13.69 -1.10 8.73
CA SER A 227 14.07 -2.51 8.88
C SER A 227 15.13 -2.92 7.88
N SER A 228 15.08 -2.38 6.66
CA SER A 228 15.99 -2.70 5.56
C SER A 228 17.45 -2.38 5.87
N GLY A 229 18.37 -3.17 5.30
CA GLY A 229 19.80 -2.92 5.36
C GLY A 229 20.18 -1.56 4.79
N LYS A 230 19.41 -1.08 3.81
CA LYS A 230 19.44 0.30 3.34
C LYS A 230 18.02 0.79 3.05
N GLY A 231 17.49 1.67 3.89
CA GLY A 231 16.26 2.42 3.61
C GLY A 231 16.55 3.78 2.99
N LEU A 232 15.74 4.17 2.00
CA LEU A 232 15.85 5.43 1.26
C LEU A 232 14.51 6.14 1.22
N VAL A 233 14.52 7.41 1.61
CA VAL A 233 13.34 8.28 1.60
C VAL A 233 13.32 9.05 0.29
N MET A 234 12.18 9.09 -0.39
CA MET A 234 12.06 9.83 -1.65
C MET A 234 12.16 11.35 -1.43
N GLY A 235 12.70 12.07 -2.42
CA GLY A 235 12.84 13.52 -2.36
C GLY A 235 11.50 14.27 -2.25
N ASN A 236 10.42 13.67 -2.73
CA ASN A 236 9.05 14.19 -2.67
C ASN A 236 8.29 13.78 -1.40
N ALA A 237 8.89 13.01 -0.49
CA ALA A 237 8.25 12.63 0.77
C ALA A 237 7.93 13.87 1.63
N PRO A 238 6.88 13.83 2.47
CA PRO A 238 6.56 14.92 3.39
C PRO A 238 7.72 15.25 4.34
N ASP A 239 7.93 16.53 4.63
CA ASP A 239 9.03 16.98 5.50
C ASP A 239 8.96 16.37 6.90
N SER A 240 7.76 16.16 7.43
CA SER A 240 7.53 15.46 8.69
C SER A 240 8.01 14.02 8.68
N LEU A 241 7.89 13.30 7.56
CA LEU A 241 8.43 11.94 7.42
C LEU A 241 9.96 11.99 7.31
N LYS A 242 10.50 12.89 6.47
CA LYS A 242 11.96 13.10 6.34
C LYS A 242 12.61 13.45 7.68
N ASN A 243 11.98 14.31 8.47
CA ASN A 243 12.45 14.69 9.80
C ASN A 243 12.38 13.49 10.77
N LYS A 244 11.32 12.67 10.70
CA LYS A 244 11.19 11.46 11.51
C LYS A 244 12.24 10.41 11.15
N LEU A 245 12.64 10.34 9.88
CA LEU A 245 13.62 9.41 9.32
C LEU A 245 14.94 10.10 8.98
N SER A 246 15.36 11.09 9.76
CA SER A 246 16.51 11.95 9.44
C SER A 246 17.87 11.21 9.40
N HIS A 247 17.93 9.99 9.92
CA HIS A 247 19.09 9.10 9.82
C HIS A 247 19.16 8.35 8.48
N LEU A 248 18.08 8.34 7.71
CA LEU A 248 18.03 7.75 6.38
C LEU A 248 18.41 8.76 5.31
N GLU A 249 18.96 8.27 4.21
CA GLU A 249 19.32 9.11 3.07
C GLU A 249 18.06 9.49 2.28
N VAL A 250 17.97 10.76 1.92
CA VAL A 250 16.93 11.28 1.03
C VAL A 250 17.48 11.33 -0.38
N ILE A 251 16.79 10.67 -1.32
CA ILE A 251 17.21 10.58 -2.72
C ILE A 251 16.41 11.54 -3.61
N LEU A 252 16.59 11.44 -4.92
CA LEU A 252 15.81 12.22 -5.89
C LEU A 252 14.30 11.91 -5.77
N THR A 253 13.49 12.78 -6.36
CA THR A 253 12.03 12.58 -6.44
C THR A 253 11.68 11.46 -7.42
N ASN A 254 10.47 10.94 -7.30
CA ASN A 254 9.86 10.01 -8.25
C ASN A 254 9.84 10.55 -9.70
N ASP A 255 9.52 11.84 -9.90
CA ASP A 255 9.54 12.49 -11.22
C ASP A 255 10.92 12.53 -11.88
N ASN A 256 11.98 12.35 -11.09
CA ASN A 256 13.36 12.32 -11.57
C ASN A 256 13.94 10.90 -11.62
N ASP A 257 13.09 9.87 -11.61
CA ASP A 257 13.48 8.45 -11.58
C ASP A 257 14.41 8.10 -10.41
N GLY A 258 14.16 8.67 -9.22
CA GLY A 258 15.08 8.56 -8.09
C GLY A 258 15.42 7.13 -7.70
N VAL A 259 14.42 6.24 -7.68
CA VAL A 259 14.60 4.81 -7.42
C VAL A 259 15.54 4.18 -8.44
N ALA A 260 15.24 4.32 -9.73
CA ALA A 260 15.99 3.69 -10.81
C ALA A 260 17.42 4.22 -10.91
N LYS A 261 17.63 5.54 -10.77
CA LYS A 261 18.97 6.14 -10.80
C LYS A 261 19.83 5.67 -9.62
N TYR A 262 19.24 5.56 -8.43
CA TYR A 262 19.96 5.04 -7.26
C TYR A 262 20.40 3.59 -7.48
N ILE A 263 19.47 2.74 -7.92
CA ILE A 263 19.76 1.33 -8.22
C ILE A 263 20.87 1.21 -9.27
N ALA A 264 20.75 1.95 -10.38
CA ALA A 264 21.74 1.92 -11.44
C ALA A 264 23.14 2.31 -10.93
N GLN A 265 23.21 3.37 -10.12
CA GLN A 265 24.47 3.86 -9.58
C GLN A 265 25.10 2.93 -8.54
N GLU A 266 24.31 2.40 -7.60
CA GLU A 266 24.84 1.75 -6.40
C GLU A 266 24.83 0.21 -6.46
N LEU A 267 24.03 -0.38 -7.36
CA LEU A 267 23.90 -1.84 -7.50
C LEU A 267 24.35 -2.37 -8.87
N LEU A 268 24.22 -1.59 -9.95
CA LEU A 268 24.42 -2.09 -11.31
C LEU A 268 25.70 -1.54 -11.98
N ASN A 269 26.21 -0.38 -11.58
CA ASN A 269 27.46 0.15 -12.11
C ASN A 269 28.67 -0.58 -11.50
N ASN A 270 29.49 -1.19 -12.36
CA ASN A 270 30.88 -1.57 -12.09
C ASN A 270 31.82 -0.45 -12.53
#